data_AF-A0A8T4JVY9-F1
#
_entry.id   AF-A0A8T4JVY9-F1
#
_cell.length_a   1.000
_cell.length_b   1.000
_cell.length_c   1.000
_cell.angle_alpha   90.00
_cell.angle_beta   90.00
_cell.angle_gamma   90.00
#
_symmetry.space_group_name_H-M   'P 1'
#
loop_
_entity.id
_entity.type
_entity.pdbx_description
1 polymer ?
#
loop_
_entity_poly.entity_id
_entity_poly.type
_entity_poly.pdbx_seq_one_letter_code
_entity_poly.pdbx_strand_id
1 'polypeptide(L)'
;MPCTTILVGKKASYDGSTIIARNDDSGAGHFTPKKFVVVHPEEQPRKYKSVISHVEIDLPEDPMRYTSMPNVLEGKGVWAASGVNAAHVGMTATETITSNPRVLGADPLVEYQPAADGREEVPGGIGEEDIVYLVLPYIHTAREGVARLGSLLEQYGTYEMNGIAFQDKDEIWWLETIGGHHWMAKRVPDDHYVVMPNQQGIVDFDLEDALTAQKEHMCSADLGEFIEKYHLDLSVDGKFNARAAFGSHDDADHVYNTPRAWFLLRYFNPRTKKWDGPLADYTPESDDLPWCMVPEKKITIEDVKYALSAHFQGTPYDPYAAYGDDSMRGAYRSIGINRNDFLSVIQMRSENPVEWIAFASNAFNVLVPFYTDVEETPAYVSNTAADVSTDNFYWVSRLIAAMADASYKGSIFHLERYQEKVMSEGHAIINRYDDLLAKESDPKAQTRLRQQANEEMAQLLKKDAATTLDQVLFELSNQMKNCYARSDA
;
A
#
# COMPACT_ATOMS: atom_id res chain seq x y z
N MET A 1 -4.76 8.61 -3.92
CA MET A 1 -5.27 7.59 -4.87
C MET A 1 -5.96 6.45 -4.11
N PRO A 2 -6.90 5.71 -4.74
CA PRO A 2 -7.60 4.62 -4.06
C PRO A 2 -6.73 3.37 -3.87
N CYS A 3 -6.60 2.87 -2.65
CA CYS A 3 -5.63 1.84 -2.26
C CYS A 3 -6.28 0.76 -1.39
N THR A 4 -5.53 -0.25 -0.95
CA THR A 4 -5.89 -1.10 0.19
C THR A 4 -4.63 -1.45 0.95
N THR A 5 -4.66 -1.28 2.27
CA THR A 5 -3.49 -1.43 3.14
C THR A 5 -3.73 -2.53 4.19
N ILE A 6 -2.70 -3.32 4.46
CA ILE A 6 -2.65 -4.31 5.55
C ILE A 6 -1.41 -4.05 6.40
N LEU A 7 -1.59 -4.04 7.73
CA LEU A 7 -0.51 -3.91 8.71
C LEU A 7 -0.49 -5.15 9.58
N VAL A 8 0.67 -5.73 9.88
CA VAL A 8 0.80 -6.94 10.70
C VAL A 8 1.86 -6.73 11.77
N GLY A 9 1.43 -6.71 13.03
CA GLY A 9 2.33 -6.59 14.17
C GLY A 9 3.28 -7.79 14.28
N LYS A 10 4.42 -7.59 14.93
CA LYS A 10 5.49 -8.60 15.07
C LYS A 10 5.09 -9.90 15.76
N LYS A 11 4.07 -9.88 16.64
CA LYS A 11 3.49 -11.09 17.25
C LYS A 11 2.33 -11.65 16.45
N ALA A 12 1.81 -10.96 15.44
CA ALA A 12 0.85 -11.48 14.47
C ALA A 12 1.53 -12.14 13.25
N SER A 13 2.75 -11.73 12.89
CA SER A 13 3.51 -12.30 11.79
C SER A 13 4.10 -13.68 12.10
N TYR A 14 4.38 -14.45 11.05
CA TYR A 14 4.90 -15.82 11.11
C TYR A 14 6.35 -15.93 11.60
N ASP A 15 7.16 -14.89 11.38
CA ASP A 15 8.61 -14.89 11.60
C ASP A 15 9.07 -13.85 12.65
N GLY A 16 8.15 -13.07 13.21
CA GLY A 16 8.48 -12.02 14.17
C GLY A 16 8.78 -10.65 13.54
N SER A 17 8.67 -10.50 12.22
CA SER A 17 8.83 -9.22 11.53
C SER A 17 7.60 -8.32 11.70
N THR A 18 7.78 -7.00 11.65
CA THR A 18 6.67 -6.09 11.34
C THR A 18 6.46 -6.04 9.82
N ILE A 19 5.20 -6.00 9.38
CA ILE A 19 4.86 -5.97 7.96
C ILE A 19 3.87 -4.83 7.69
N ILE A 20 4.20 -3.95 6.75
CA ILE A 20 3.27 -3.00 6.13
C ILE A 20 3.15 -3.31 4.66
N ALA A 21 1.92 -3.32 4.15
CA ALA A 21 1.64 -3.69 2.78
C ALA A 21 0.54 -2.80 2.19
N ARG A 22 0.71 -2.35 0.94
CA ARG A 22 -0.28 -1.51 0.27
C ARG A 22 -0.33 -1.76 -1.23
N ASN A 23 -1.56 -1.88 -1.75
CA ASN A 23 -1.85 -1.71 -3.17
C ASN A 23 -1.89 -0.22 -3.50
N ASP A 24 -0.99 0.25 -4.36
CA ASP A 24 -1.12 1.57 -5.00
C ASP A 24 -1.91 1.40 -6.31
N ASP A 25 -3.18 1.84 -6.31
CA ASP A 25 -4.02 1.77 -7.50
C ASP A 25 -4.23 3.16 -8.13
N SER A 26 -4.10 3.26 -9.44
CA SER A 26 -4.47 4.46 -10.17
C SER A 26 -5.97 4.76 -10.11
N GLY A 27 -6.35 6.00 -10.39
CA GLY A 27 -7.73 6.36 -10.68
C GLY A 27 -8.26 5.64 -11.93
N ALA A 28 -9.59 5.55 -12.03
CA ALA A 28 -10.23 4.86 -13.14
C ALA A 28 -9.86 5.51 -14.50
N GLY A 29 -9.56 4.67 -15.49
CA GLY A 29 -9.29 5.12 -16.87
C GLY A 29 -7.85 5.59 -17.13
N HIS A 30 -6.95 5.56 -16.14
CA HIS A 30 -5.52 5.81 -16.34
C HIS A 30 -4.67 4.79 -15.58
N PHE A 31 -3.38 4.70 -15.90
CA PHE A 31 -2.38 3.90 -15.19
C PHE A 31 -1.16 4.77 -14.91
N THR A 32 -0.46 4.51 -13.82
CA THR A 32 0.80 5.20 -13.51
C THR A 32 1.93 4.16 -13.51
N PRO A 33 2.68 4.03 -14.62
CA PRO A 33 3.83 3.15 -14.64
C PRO A 33 4.81 3.49 -13.52
N LYS A 34 5.26 2.46 -12.81
CA LYS A 34 6.14 2.55 -11.64
C LYS A 34 7.48 1.90 -11.93
N LYS A 35 8.50 2.34 -11.19
CA LYS A 35 9.83 1.74 -11.15
C LYS A 35 10.24 1.57 -9.70
N PHE A 36 11.06 0.56 -9.40
CA PHE A 36 11.70 0.39 -8.10
C PHE A 36 13.12 0.95 -8.20
N VAL A 37 13.45 1.95 -7.37
CA VAL A 37 14.74 2.64 -7.41
C VAL A 37 15.29 2.88 -6.01
N VAL A 38 16.59 3.18 -5.93
CA VAL A 38 17.23 3.77 -4.75
C VAL A 38 17.43 5.25 -5.02
N VAL A 39 17.16 6.08 -4.02
CA VAL A 39 17.47 7.51 -4.03
C VAL A 39 18.63 7.75 -3.07
N HIS A 40 19.71 8.32 -3.59
CA HIS A 40 20.90 8.66 -2.82
C HIS A 40 20.80 10.06 -2.18
N PRO A 41 21.52 10.32 -1.07
CA PRO A 41 21.51 11.62 -0.40
C PRO A 41 21.80 12.81 -1.33
N GLU A 42 22.71 12.64 -2.30
CA GLU A 42 23.08 13.67 -3.27
C GLU A 42 22.00 13.98 -4.32
N GLU A 43 21.03 13.09 -4.50
CA GLU A 43 19.89 13.29 -5.40
C GLU A 43 18.74 14.03 -4.71
N GLN A 44 18.77 14.13 -3.38
CA GLN A 44 17.76 14.81 -2.60
C GLN A 44 18.01 16.33 -2.60
N PRO A 45 17.03 17.15 -3.01
CA PRO A 45 17.20 18.59 -3.06
C PRO A 45 17.15 19.20 -1.67
N ARG A 46 17.86 20.31 -1.49
CA ARG A 46 17.76 21.13 -0.26
C ARG A 46 16.48 21.95 -0.19
N LYS A 47 15.91 22.28 -1.34
CA LYS A 47 14.64 22.99 -1.46
C LYS A 47 13.73 22.20 -2.38
N TYR A 48 12.66 21.67 -1.83
CA TYR A 48 11.64 20.93 -2.54
C TYR A 48 10.54 21.86 -3.02
N LYS A 49 10.01 21.57 -4.20
CA LYS A 49 8.79 22.19 -4.73
C LYS A 49 7.88 21.11 -5.29
N SER A 50 6.67 21.00 -4.77
CA SER A 50 5.66 20.07 -5.28
C SER A 50 5.20 20.48 -6.68
N VAL A 51 4.70 19.53 -7.47
CA VAL A 51 4.21 19.83 -8.82
C VAL A 51 2.73 20.17 -8.80
N ILE A 52 1.92 19.51 -7.98
CA ILE A 52 0.45 19.70 -7.95
C ILE A 52 0.11 20.95 -7.15
N SER A 53 0.66 21.09 -5.94
CA SER A 53 0.28 22.17 -5.03
C SER A 53 1.17 23.41 -5.07
N HIS A 54 2.33 23.33 -5.73
CA HIS A 54 3.36 24.37 -5.77
C HIS A 54 3.95 24.73 -4.39
N VAL A 55 3.74 23.92 -3.35
CA VAL A 55 4.31 24.15 -2.01
C VAL A 55 5.83 24.07 -2.06
N GLU A 56 6.50 25.00 -1.40
CA GLU A 56 7.96 25.04 -1.30
C GLU A 56 8.41 24.77 0.13
N ILE A 57 9.34 23.82 0.30
CA ILE A 57 9.80 23.34 1.61
C ILE A 57 11.34 23.26 1.61
N ASP A 58 11.96 23.89 2.60
CA ASP A 58 13.38 23.70 2.88
C ASP A 58 13.58 22.38 3.62
N LEU A 59 14.43 21.52 3.07
CA LEU A 59 14.69 20.18 3.59
C LEU A 59 15.97 20.14 4.43
N PRO A 60 16.05 19.25 5.45
CA PRO A 60 17.30 19.01 6.19
C PRO A 60 18.46 18.64 5.26
N GLU A 61 19.69 18.99 5.66
CA GLU A 61 20.88 18.81 4.81
C GLU A 61 21.45 17.37 4.82
N ASP A 62 20.90 16.48 5.63
CA ASP A 62 21.38 15.12 5.92
C ASP A 62 20.37 14.01 5.58
N PRO A 63 19.84 13.95 4.34
CA PRO A 63 18.95 12.88 3.94
C PRO A 63 19.68 11.53 3.91
N MET A 64 19.00 10.48 4.37
CA MET A 64 19.45 9.09 4.21
C MET A 64 19.11 8.55 2.83
N ARG A 65 19.90 7.57 2.37
CA ARG A 65 19.54 6.72 1.23
C ARG A 65 18.27 5.93 1.53
N TYR A 66 17.42 5.74 0.55
CA TYR A 66 16.18 4.96 0.70
C TYR A 66 15.70 4.35 -0.63
N THR A 67 14.95 3.25 -0.56
CA THR A 67 14.22 2.71 -1.73
C THR A 67 12.97 3.54 -2.01
N SER A 68 12.51 3.53 -3.26
CA SER A 68 11.36 4.32 -3.69
C SER A 68 10.64 3.66 -4.87
N MET A 69 9.33 3.91 -4.96
CA MET A 69 8.44 3.46 -6.04
C MET A 69 7.85 4.63 -6.85
N PRO A 70 8.68 5.50 -7.47
CA PRO A 70 8.21 6.71 -8.11
C PRO A 70 7.43 6.45 -9.41
N ASN A 71 6.62 7.43 -9.80
CA ASN A 71 5.99 7.44 -11.12
C ASN A 71 7.05 7.62 -12.21
N VAL A 72 6.82 6.98 -13.37
CA VAL A 72 7.61 7.16 -14.58
C VAL A 72 7.14 8.37 -15.38
N LEU A 73 5.83 8.64 -15.36
CA LEU A 73 5.23 9.75 -16.10
C LEU A 73 5.45 11.07 -15.35
N GLU A 74 5.94 12.07 -16.07
CA GLU A 74 6.11 13.43 -15.56
C GLU A 74 4.77 14.17 -15.38
N GLY A 75 4.82 15.34 -14.73
CA GLY A 75 3.70 16.28 -14.66
C GLY A 75 2.80 16.17 -13.43
N LYS A 76 3.06 15.21 -12.55
CA LYS A 76 2.37 15.10 -11.24
C LYS A 76 3.31 15.04 -10.04
N GLY A 77 4.61 15.23 -10.22
CA GLY A 77 5.59 15.14 -9.14
C GLY A 77 6.16 13.74 -8.94
N VAL A 78 6.76 13.51 -7.76
CA VAL A 78 7.62 12.33 -7.52
C VAL A 78 6.80 11.06 -7.29
N TRP A 79 5.78 11.12 -6.43
CA TRP A 79 4.95 9.96 -6.05
C TRP A 79 5.79 8.76 -5.60
N ALA A 80 6.71 8.99 -4.66
CA ALA A 80 7.65 7.98 -4.18
C ALA A 80 6.98 6.76 -3.53
N ALA A 81 5.72 6.91 -3.08
CA ALA A 81 4.75 5.88 -2.69
C ALA A 81 5.13 4.92 -1.53
N SER A 82 6.26 4.23 -1.60
CA SER A 82 6.72 3.26 -0.60
C SER A 82 8.24 3.16 -0.60
N GLY A 83 8.82 2.82 0.55
CA GLY A 83 10.25 2.56 0.63
C GLY A 83 10.78 2.25 2.02
N VAL A 84 12.07 1.93 2.07
CA VAL A 84 12.85 1.68 3.30
C VAL A 84 14.13 2.51 3.27
N ASN A 85 14.43 3.20 4.36
CA ASN A 85 15.65 4.01 4.49
C ASN A 85 16.83 3.24 5.09
N ALA A 86 18.01 3.87 5.07
CA ALA A 86 19.25 3.31 5.62
C ALA A 86 19.22 3.07 7.15
N ALA A 87 18.25 3.64 7.89
CA ALA A 87 18.01 3.37 9.30
C ALA A 87 17.06 2.18 9.55
N HIS A 88 16.66 1.47 8.49
CA HIS A 88 15.68 0.38 8.54
C HIS A 88 14.31 0.84 9.08
N VAL A 89 13.86 1.99 8.60
CA VAL A 89 12.47 2.45 8.75
C VAL A 89 11.77 2.27 7.41
N GLY A 90 10.63 1.60 7.42
CA GLY A 90 9.74 1.46 6.27
C GLY A 90 8.59 2.45 6.34
N MET A 91 8.17 2.95 5.18
CA MET A 91 7.03 3.86 5.07
C MET A 91 6.25 3.55 3.80
N THR A 92 4.93 3.64 3.88
CA THR A 92 4.06 3.64 2.70
C THR A 92 3.04 4.76 2.81
N ALA A 93 2.96 5.60 1.78
CA ALA A 93 2.01 6.70 1.69
C ALA A 93 1.48 6.80 0.25
N THR A 94 0.17 6.81 0.01
CA THR A 94 -0.93 6.93 1.00
C THR A 94 -2.05 5.92 0.75
N GLU A 95 -2.86 5.69 1.77
CA GLU A 95 -4.22 5.21 1.62
C GLU A 95 -5.13 6.44 1.62
N THR A 96 -5.74 6.82 0.48
CA THR A 96 -6.72 7.92 0.54
C THR A 96 -7.91 7.48 1.38
N ILE A 97 -8.21 8.22 2.45
CA ILE A 97 -9.31 7.97 3.37
C ILE A 97 -10.42 9.01 3.16
N THR A 98 -11.42 8.99 4.05
CA THR A 98 -12.58 9.88 3.99
C THR A 98 -12.54 10.92 5.10
N SER A 99 -13.41 11.92 4.98
CA SER A 99 -13.69 12.93 6.01
C SER A 99 -15.20 13.24 6.00
N ASN A 100 -15.63 14.25 6.73
CA ASN A 100 -16.99 14.75 6.72
C ASN A 100 -17.08 16.28 6.68
N PRO A 101 -18.26 16.85 6.33
CA PRO A 101 -18.42 18.29 6.22
C PRO A 101 -18.19 19.08 7.51
N ARG A 102 -18.31 18.47 8.70
CA ARG A 102 -18.05 19.16 9.98
C ARG A 102 -16.57 19.45 10.13
N VAL A 103 -15.74 18.43 9.88
CA VAL A 103 -14.27 18.58 9.88
C VAL A 103 -13.82 19.55 8.80
N LEU A 104 -14.26 19.35 7.55
CA LEU A 104 -13.84 20.20 6.43
C LEU A 104 -14.35 21.64 6.56
N GLY A 105 -15.44 21.89 7.27
CA GLY A 105 -15.90 23.24 7.60
C GLY A 105 -15.11 23.90 8.73
N ALA A 106 -14.54 23.11 9.63
CA ALA A 106 -13.76 23.58 10.77
C ALA A 106 -12.27 23.77 10.44
N ASP A 107 -11.71 22.90 9.61
CA ASP A 107 -10.34 22.91 9.10
C ASP A 107 -10.32 22.46 7.63
N PRO A 108 -10.58 23.38 6.68
CA PRO A 108 -10.62 23.08 5.26
C PRO A 108 -9.28 22.60 4.71
N LEU A 109 -9.33 21.79 3.64
CA LEU A 109 -8.14 21.39 2.89
C LEU A 109 -7.41 22.60 2.31
N VAL A 110 -6.07 22.52 2.29
CA VAL A 110 -5.20 23.59 1.78
C VAL A 110 -5.00 23.42 0.29
N GLU A 111 -6.04 23.75 -0.48
CA GLU A 111 -6.05 23.60 -1.94
C GLU A 111 -5.23 24.69 -2.65
N TYR A 112 -4.55 24.29 -3.74
CA TYR A 112 -3.85 25.23 -4.62
C TYR A 112 -4.83 26.15 -5.36
N GLN A 113 -4.54 27.45 -5.36
CA GLN A 113 -5.33 28.45 -6.07
C GLN A 113 -4.49 29.06 -7.20
N PRO A 114 -4.82 28.79 -8.47
CA PRO A 114 -4.08 29.36 -9.58
C PRO A 114 -4.28 30.88 -9.67
N ALA A 115 -3.27 31.58 -10.19
CA ALA A 115 -3.37 33.01 -10.46
C ALA A 115 -4.54 33.32 -11.41
N ALA A 116 -5.47 34.16 -10.97
CA ALA A 116 -6.67 34.52 -11.72
C ALA A 116 -7.14 35.94 -11.36
N ASP A 117 -7.70 36.66 -12.35
CA ASP A 117 -8.30 38.00 -12.17
C ASP A 117 -7.41 39.02 -11.42
N GLY A 118 -6.10 38.99 -11.69
CA GLY A 118 -5.11 39.88 -11.06
C GLY A 118 -4.69 39.50 -9.63
N ARG A 119 -5.14 38.33 -9.13
CA ARG A 119 -4.63 37.72 -7.90
C ARG A 119 -3.42 36.84 -8.21
N GLU A 120 -2.42 36.88 -7.32
CA GLU A 120 -1.26 35.99 -7.38
C GLU A 120 -1.68 34.55 -7.06
N GLU A 121 -0.87 33.58 -7.50
CA GLU A 121 -1.07 32.19 -7.12
C GLU A 121 -0.93 32.00 -5.60
N VAL A 122 -1.70 31.09 -5.03
CA VAL A 122 -1.55 30.66 -3.63
C VAL A 122 -1.23 29.17 -3.63
N PRO A 123 -0.02 28.78 -3.21
CA PRO A 123 0.34 27.36 -3.06
C PRO A 123 -0.63 26.62 -2.13
N GLY A 124 -0.90 25.36 -2.46
CA GLY A 124 -1.62 24.44 -1.58
C GLY A 124 -0.69 23.80 -0.54
N GLY A 125 -1.20 22.80 0.17
CA GLY A 125 -0.46 22.00 1.14
C GLY A 125 0.29 20.81 0.53
N ILE A 126 0.76 19.89 1.36
CA ILE A 126 1.39 18.64 0.92
C ILE A 126 0.33 17.56 0.59
N GLY A 127 0.66 16.59 -0.26
CA GLY A 127 -0.19 15.45 -0.59
C GLY A 127 0.63 14.19 -0.88
N GLU A 128 -0.03 13.16 -1.41
CA GLU A 128 0.57 11.85 -1.69
C GLU A 128 1.82 11.92 -2.59
N GLU A 129 1.89 12.91 -3.48
CA GLU A 129 3.06 13.12 -4.34
C GLU A 129 4.35 13.40 -3.54
N ASP A 130 4.21 14.00 -2.35
CA ASP A 130 5.29 14.58 -1.56
C ASP A 130 5.69 13.70 -0.36
N ILE A 131 4.71 13.08 0.31
CA ILE A 131 4.83 12.64 1.70
C ILE A 131 6.03 11.71 1.97
N VAL A 132 6.22 10.65 1.16
CA VAL A 132 7.39 9.76 1.34
C VAL A 132 8.70 10.51 1.15
N TYR A 133 8.76 11.40 0.16
CA TYR A 133 9.95 12.17 -0.19
C TYR A 133 10.35 13.17 0.90
N LEU A 134 9.36 13.77 1.56
CA LEU A 134 9.56 14.76 2.63
C LEU A 134 9.88 14.13 3.98
N VAL A 135 9.51 12.86 4.20
CA VAL A 135 9.52 12.23 5.53
C VAL A 135 10.59 11.13 5.65
N LEU A 136 10.51 10.10 4.81
CA LEU A 136 11.29 8.86 4.95
C LEU A 136 12.82 9.08 5.06
N PRO A 137 13.45 10.02 4.31
CA PRO A 137 14.90 10.19 4.38
C PRO A 137 15.42 10.76 5.70
N TYR A 138 14.54 11.23 6.59
CA TYR A 138 14.92 12.05 7.76
C TYR A 138 14.48 11.46 9.10
N ILE A 139 14.10 10.18 9.13
CA ILE A 139 13.54 9.51 10.33
C ILE A 139 14.30 8.22 10.64
N HIS A 140 14.51 7.94 11.93
CA HIS A 140 15.25 6.77 12.40
C HIS A 140 14.37 5.75 13.14
N THR A 141 13.11 6.10 13.40
CA THR A 141 12.09 5.19 13.96
C THR A 141 10.73 5.45 13.32
N ALA A 142 9.81 4.48 13.41
CA ALA A 142 8.44 4.64 12.94
C ALA A 142 7.72 5.82 13.62
N ARG A 143 8.00 6.00 14.92
CA ARG A 143 7.44 7.07 15.75
C ARG A 143 7.97 8.45 15.37
N GLU A 144 9.25 8.56 15.00
CA GLU A 144 9.79 9.78 14.40
C GLU A 144 9.11 10.11 13.06
N GLY A 145 8.73 9.08 12.29
CA GLY A 145 7.87 9.20 11.10
C GLY A 145 6.57 9.93 11.38
N VAL A 146 5.84 9.47 12.41
CA VAL A 146 4.59 10.09 12.89
C VAL A 146 4.81 11.55 13.27
N ALA A 147 5.80 11.83 14.13
CA ALA A 147 6.07 13.18 14.62
C ALA A 147 6.47 14.14 13.49
N ARG A 148 7.31 13.67 12.55
CA ARG A 148 7.76 14.48 11.41
C ARG A 148 6.60 14.81 10.47
N LEU A 149 5.80 13.82 10.09
CA LEU A 149 4.65 14.07 9.21
C LEU A 149 3.62 14.96 9.89
N GLY A 150 3.34 14.74 11.18
CA GLY A 150 2.48 15.61 11.98
C GLY A 150 2.91 17.08 11.95
N SER A 151 4.20 17.34 12.18
CA SER A 151 4.76 18.70 12.12
C SER A 151 4.66 19.32 10.72
N LEU A 152 4.82 18.53 9.65
CA LEU A 152 4.69 19.03 8.28
C LEU A 152 3.22 19.38 7.96
N LEU A 153 2.26 18.57 8.42
CA LEU A 153 0.83 18.84 8.27
C LEU A 153 0.42 20.11 9.03
N GLU A 154 0.90 20.29 10.25
CA GLU A 154 0.62 21.51 11.03
C GLU A 154 1.19 22.78 10.37
N GLN A 155 2.35 22.66 9.74
CA GLN A 155 3.05 23.81 9.15
C GLN A 155 2.56 24.17 7.75
N TYR A 156 2.32 23.17 6.90
CA TYR A 156 2.04 23.36 5.47
C TYR A 156 0.62 22.98 5.08
N GLY A 157 -0.09 22.25 5.95
CA GLY A 157 -1.38 21.66 5.66
C GLY A 157 -1.33 20.62 4.55
N THR A 158 -2.50 20.07 4.19
CA THR A 158 -2.68 19.10 3.12
C THR A 158 -3.91 19.40 2.28
N TYR A 159 -3.85 19.03 1.00
CA TYR A 159 -4.98 19.09 0.07
C TYR A 159 -5.69 17.75 -0.09
N GLU A 160 -5.34 16.73 0.70
CA GLU A 160 -5.88 15.38 0.62
C GLU A 160 -6.20 14.81 2.00
N MET A 161 -7.01 13.74 2.03
CA MET A 161 -7.30 12.97 3.24
C MET A 161 -6.60 11.61 3.12
N ASN A 162 -5.60 11.37 3.94
CA ASN A 162 -4.68 10.26 3.78
C ASN A 162 -4.42 9.48 5.09
N GLY A 163 -4.27 8.17 4.93
CA GLY A 163 -3.71 7.23 5.88
C GLY A 163 -2.27 6.86 5.49
N ILE A 164 -1.37 6.79 6.45
CA ILE A 164 0.06 6.58 6.26
C ILE A 164 0.57 5.56 7.27
N ALA A 165 1.32 4.56 6.80
CA ALA A 165 1.96 3.59 7.68
C ALA A 165 3.46 3.83 7.79
N PHE A 166 3.97 3.74 9.01
CA PHE A 166 5.38 3.71 9.33
C PHE A 166 5.69 2.42 10.07
N GLN A 167 6.84 1.81 9.81
CA GLN A 167 7.32 0.69 10.61
C GLN A 167 8.82 0.73 10.83
N ASP A 168 9.24 0.20 11.96
CA ASP A 168 10.58 -0.28 12.20
C ASP A 168 10.47 -1.72 12.74
N LYS A 169 11.60 -2.33 13.11
CA LYS A 169 11.61 -3.72 13.61
C LYS A 169 10.76 -3.94 14.87
N ASP A 170 10.41 -2.87 15.59
CA ASP A 170 9.76 -2.93 16.88
C ASP A 170 8.29 -2.52 16.82
N GLU A 171 7.93 -1.48 16.07
CA GLU A 171 6.59 -0.89 16.06
C GLU A 171 6.08 -0.64 14.64
N ILE A 172 4.75 -0.67 14.49
CA ILE A 172 4.04 -0.11 13.33
C ILE A 172 3.14 1.00 13.85
N TRP A 173 3.11 2.11 13.13
CA TRP A 173 2.25 3.25 13.38
C TRP A 173 1.38 3.55 12.17
N TRP A 174 0.09 3.79 12.42
CA TRP A 174 -0.87 4.24 11.42
C TRP A 174 -1.28 5.67 11.72
N LEU A 175 -0.98 6.62 10.84
CA LEU A 175 -1.38 8.03 10.92
C LEU A 175 -2.54 8.29 9.95
N GLU A 176 -3.54 9.04 10.39
CA GLU A 176 -4.64 9.57 9.59
C GLU A 176 -4.66 11.09 9.67
N THR A 177 -4.69 11.77 8.53
CA THR A 177 -4.90 13.23 8.44
C THR A 177 -6.35 13.57 8.75
N ILE A 178 -6.60 14.69 9.43
CA ILE A 178 -7.93 15.19 9.78
C ILE A 178 -8.03 16.65 9.31
N GLY A 179 -8.83 16.89 8.28
CA GLY A 179 -8.96 18.24 7.72
C GLY A 179 -7.67 18.72 7.04
N GLY A 180 -7.46 20.03 7.01
CA GLY A 180 -6.29 20.65 6.40
C GLY A 180 -4.99 20.48 7.16
N HIS A 181 -5.01 20.44 8.50
CA HIS A 181 -3.79 20.55 9.32
C HIS A 181 -3.73 19.57 10.49
N HIS A 182 -4.88 19.03 10.93
CA HIS A 182 -4.89 18.12 12.07
C HIS A 182 -4.55 16.69 11.65
N TRP A 183 -4.15 15.88 12.62
CA TRP A 183 -3.79 14.49 12.42
C TRP A 183 -3.93 13.71 13.72
N MET A 184 -4.08 12.39 13.58
CA MET A 184 -3.98 11.44 14.69
C MET A 184 -3.25 10.19 14.22
N ALA A 185 -2.61 9.48 15.15
CA ALA A 185 -1.92 8.24 14.86
C ALA A 185 -2.06 7.23 15.99
N LYS A 186 -2.08 5.96 15.63
CA LYS A 186 -2.21 4.84 16.55
C LYS A 186 -1.17 3.77 16.26
N ARG A 187 -0.51 3.28 17.31
CA ARG A 187 0.37 2.12 17.27
C ARG A 187 -0.45 0.87 17.00
N VAL A 188 -0.01 0.05 16.05
CA VAL A 188 -0.61 -1.27 15.83
C VAL A 188 -0.17 -2.19 16.96
N PRO A 189 -1.09 -2.84 17.70
CA PRO A 189 -0.70 -3.79 18.73
C PRO A 189 0.12 -4.95 18.14
N ASP A 190 1.14 -5.41 18.86
CA ASP A 190 2.08 -6.42 18.35
C ASP A 190 1.39 -7.68 17.82
N ASP A 191 0.32 -8.13 18.46
CA ASP A 191 -0.41 -9.38 18.16
C ASP A 191 -1.62 -9.18 17.23
N HIS A 192 -1.80 -7.97 16.70
CA HIS A 192 -2.91 -7.63 15.81
C HIS A 192 -2.45 -7.43 14.37
N TYR A 193 -3.41 -7.55 13.45
CA TYR A 193 -3.33 -6.99 12.12
C TYR A 193 -4.39 -5.89 11.94
N VAL A 194 -4.16 -4.98 11.00
CA VAL A 194 -5.07 -3.91 10.59
C VAL A 194 -5.40 -4.09 9.12
N VAL A 195 -6.65 -3.79 8.74
CA VAL A 195 -7.08 -3.70 7.33
C VAL A 195 -7.64 -2.32 7.08
N MET A 196 -7.19 -1.69 6.00
CA MET A 196 -7.50 -0.30 5.70
C MET A 196 -7.93 -0.16 4.23
N PRO A 197 -9.25 -0.07 3.96
CA PRO A 197 -9.74 0.39 2.67
C PRO A 197 -9.69 1.93 2.60
N ASN A 198 -10.30 2.52 1.58
CA ASN A 198 -10.34 3.98 1.37
C ASN A 198 -11.38 4.69 2.26
N GLN A 199 -11.32 4.43 3.56
CA GLN A 199 -12.21 5.00 4.57
C GLN A 199 -11.38 5.31 5.81
N GLN A 200 -11.75 6.37 6.54
CA GLN A 200 -11.11 6.64 7.82
C GLN A 200 -11.28 5.46 8.77
N GLY A 201 -10.17 4.97 9.33
CA GLY A 201 -10.09 3.64 9.92
C GLY A 201 -10.17 3.61 11.43
N ILE A 202 -9.47 4.50 12.13
CA ILE A 202 -9.33 4.41 13.59
C ILE A 202 -10.69 4.63 14.26
N VAL A 203 -11.12 3.66 15.06
CA VAL A 203 -12.39 3.73 15.81
C VAL A 203 -12.12 4.17 17.25
N ASP A 204 -11.49 3.29 18.04
CA ASP A 204 -11.12 3.60 19.43
C ASP A 204 -9.82 4.41 19.48
N PHE A 205 -9.87 5.59 20.08
CA PHE A 205 -8.73 6.50 20.21
C PHE A 205 -8.64 7.09 21.62
N ASP A 206 -7.53 6.81 22.31
CA ASP A 206 -7.26 7.35 23.65
C ASP A 206 -6.63 8.74 23.56
N LEU A 207 -7.47 9.77 23.68
CA LEU A 207 -7.04 11.17 23.60
C LEU A 207 -6.15 11.59 24.78
N GLU A 208 -6.31 10.98 25.96
CA GLU A 208 -5.46 11.26 27.11
C GLU A 208 -4.03 10.76 26.84
N ASP A 209 -3.88 9.53 26.36
CA ASP A 209 -2.58 9.00 25.94
C ASP A 209 -1.98 9.86 24.82
N ALA A 210 -2.76 10.19 23.79
CA ALA A 210 -2.31 10.96 22.63
C ALA A 210 -1.76 12.36 22.99
N LEU A 211 -2.36 13.03 23.98
CA LEU A 211 -1.96 14.37 24.43
C LEU A 211 -0.91 14.36 25.53
N THR A 212 -0.63 13.21 26.16
CA THR A 212 0.27 13.13 27.32
C THR A 212 1.43 12.15 27.11
N ALA A 213 1.22 10.87 27.37
CA ALA A 213 2.27 9.86 27.42
C ALA A 213 2.70 9.38 26.03
N GLN A 214 1.82 9.57 25.04
CA GLN A 214 2.00 9.22 23.64
C GLN A 214 2.48 7.77 23.46
N LYS A 215 1.99 6.82 24.26
CA LYS A 215 2.52 5.45 24.22
C LYS A 215 2.00 4.69 23.02
N GLU A 216 0.69 4.66 22.87
CA GLU A 216 -0.04 3.94 21.82
C GLU A 216 -0.75 4.89 20.85
N HIS A 217 -0.94 6.16 21.23
CA HIS A 217 -1.60 7.17 20.41
C HIS A 217 -0.77 8.46 20.35
N MET A 218 -0.89 9.20 19.25
CA MET A 218 -0.30 10.52 19.05
C MET A 218 -1.28 11.39 18.24
N CYS A 219 -1.31 12.70 18.44
CA CYS A 219 -2.16 13.59 17.64
C CYS A 219 -1.66 15.03 17.65
N SER A 220 -2.32 15.89 16.86
CA SER A 220 -2.21 17.35 16.98
C SER A 220 -2.45 17.79 18.42
N ALA A 221 -1.65 18.76 18.88
CA ALA A 221 -1.65 19.20 20.28
C ALA A 221 -2.98 19.83 20.72
N ASP A 222 -3.72 20.43 19.79
CA ASP A 222 -5.01 21.08 20.01
C ASP A 222 -6.21 20.21 19.58
N LEU A 223 -6.01 18.92 19.25
CA LEU A 223 -7.09 18.05 18.75
C LEU A 223 -8.28 17.97 19.72
N GLY A 224 -8.02 17.97 21.03
CA GLY A 224 -9.09 18.00 22.04
C GLY A 224 -9.91 19.29 22.02
N GLU A 225 -9.25 20.44 21.90
CA GLU A 225 -9.94 21.74 21.79
C GLU A 225 -10.71 21.84 20.46
N PHE A 226 -10.14 21.31 19.38
CA PHE A 226 -10.79 21.23 18.07
C PHE A 226 -12.09 20.42 18.13
N ILE A 227 -12.04 19.23 18.75
CA ILE A 227 -13.21 18.36 18.94
C ILE A 227 -14.30 19.10 19.74
N GLU A 228 -13.94 19.71 20.86
CA GLU A 228 -14.89 20.40 21.75
C GLU A 228 -15.52 21.61 21.08
N LYS A 229 -14.68 22.49 20.50
CA LYS A 229 -15.10 23.76 19.89
C LYS A 229 -16.08 23.57 18.75
N TYR A 230 -15.89 22.52 17.94
CA TYR A 230 -16.72 22.26 16.76
C TYR A 230 -17.72 21.12 16.94
N HIS A 231 -17.91 20.64 18.18
CA HIS A 231 -18.88 19.60 18.52
C HIS A 231 -18.72 18.33 17.69
N LEU A 232 -17.48 17.86 17.53
CA LEU A 232 -17.16 16.71 16.68
C LEU A 232 -17.33 15.36 17.39
N ASP A 233 -17.28 15.33 18.72
CA ASP A 233 -17.57 14.10 19.46
C ASP A 233 -19.06 13.77 19.40
N LEU A 234 -19.37 12.63 18.76
CA LEU A 234 -20.73 12.13 18.60
C LEU A 234 -21.08 11.04 19.63
N SER A 235 -20.18 10.75 20.58
CA SER A 235 -20.38 9.72 21.58
C SER A 235 -21.56 10.05 22.51
N VAL A 236 -22.38 9.05 22.78
CA VAL A 236 -23.53 9.16 23.71
C VAL A 236 -23.19 8.52 25.05
N ASP A 237 -22.29 7.54 25.06
CA ASP A 237 -21.82 6.82 26.24
C ASP A 237 -20.51 7.38 26.83
N GLY A 238 -20.02 8.49 26.26
CA GLY A 238 -18.77 9.14 26.65
C GLY A 238 -17.50 8.45 26.14
N LYS A 239 -17.62 7.48 25.23
CA LYS A 239 -16.46 6.85 24.57
C LYS A 239 -16.25 7.46 23.19
N PHE A 240 -15.19 8.25 23.06
CA PHE A 240 -14.84 8.90 21.82
C PHE A 240 -14.61 7.86 20.70
N ASN A 241 -15.30 8.05 19.57
CA ASN A 241 -15.15 7.24 18.36
C ASN A 241 -14.62 8.14 17.24
N ALA A 242 -13.35 7.94 16.88
CA ALA A 242 -12.65 8.83 15.96
C ALA A 242 -13.21 8.74 14.53
N ARG A 243 -13.54 7.54 14.03
CA ARG A 243 -14.20 7.36 12.72
C ARG A 243 -15.56 8.08 12.68
N ALA A 244 -16.36 8.00 13.74
CA ALA A 244 -17.65 8.70 13.79
C ALA A 244 -17.48 10.23 13.81
N ALA A 245 -16.47 10.72 14.55
CA ALA A 245 -16.18 12.15 14.65
C ALA A 245 -15.67 12.72 13.31
N PHE A 246 -14.74 12.01 12.67
CA PHE A 246 -13.92 12.56 11.59
C PHE A 246 -14.20 11.96 10.21
N GLY A 247 -14.66 10.71 10.14
CA GLY A 247 -14.78 9.94 8.91
C GLY A 247 -16.14 10.07 8.23
N SER A 248 -16.33 9.23 7.20
CA SER A 248 -17.59 9.07 6.47
C SER A 248 -18.45 7.94 7.01
N HIS A 249 -19.74 8.00 6.67
CA HIS A 249 -20.71 6.92 6.78
C HIS A 249 -21.71 7.09 5.62
N ASP A 250 -21.20 6.93 4.40
CA ASP A 250 -21.95 7.17 3.17
C ASP A 250 -22.27 5.84 2.47
N ASP A 251 -23.37 5.77 1.71
CA ASP A 251 -23.73 4.57 0.92
C ASP A 251 -22.59 4.11 -0.03
N ALA A 252 -21.72 5.03 -0.44
CA ALA A 252 -20.54 4.71 -1.25
C ALA A 252 -19.53 3.83 -0.49
N ASP A 253 -19.43 3.95 0.83
CA ASP A 253 -18.57 3.10 1.66
C ASP A 253 -19.01 1.63 1.57
N HIS A 254 -20.31 1.38 1.47
CA HIS A 254 -20.91 0.04 1.44
C HIS A 254 -20.66 -0.74 0.15
N VAL A 255 -20.23 -0.07 -0.92
CA VAL A 255 -19.86 -0.72 -2.19
C VAL A 255 -18.37 -0.63 -2.52
N TYR A 256 -17.69 0.38 -1.96
CA TYR A 256 -16.31 0.70 -2.28
C TYR A 256 -15.32 0.32 -1.18
N ASN A 257 -15.71 0.36 0.09
CA ASN A 257 -14.81 0.28 1.24
C ASN A 257 -15.08 -0.90 2.16
N THR A 258 -16.24 -0.93 2.82
CA THR A 258 -16.57 -1.95 3.83
C THR A 258 -16.53 -3.38 3.27
N PRO A 259 -16.86 -3.67 1.99
CA PRO A 259 -16.75 -5.04 1.49
C PRO A 259 -15.30 -5.55 1.51
N ARG A 260 -14.34 -4.67 1.21
CA ARG A 260 -12.91 -5.02 1.21
C ARG A 260 -12.42 -5.32 2.63
N ALA A 261 -12.77 -4.47 3.60
CA ALA A 261 -12.46 -4.72 5.00
C ALA A 261 -13.11 -6.04 5.47
N TRP A 262 -14.39 -6.25 5.17
CA TRP A 262 -15.12 -7.47 5.51
C TRP A 262 -14.43 -8.72 4.96
N PHE A 263 -14.03 -8.73 3.70
CA PHE A 263 -13.39 -9.89 3.08
C PHE A 263 -12.04 -10.21 3.74
N LEU A 264 -11.24 -9.18 4.03
CA LEU A 264 -9.94 -9.35 4.67
C LEU A 264 -10.07 -9.86 6.11
N LEU A 265 -10.99 -9.29 6.90
CA LEU A 265 -11.26 -9.76 8.26
C LEU A 265 -11.78 -11.22 8.24
N ARG A 266 -12.65 -11.55 7.29
CA ARG A 266 -13.12 -12.92 7.04
C ARG A 266 -11.99 -13.88 6.73
N TYR A 267 -11.02 -13.45 5.93
CA TYR A 267 -9.89 -14.28 5.53
C TYR A 267 -8.97 -14.62 6.71
N PHE A 268 -8.63 -13.64 7.56
CA PHE A 268 -7.73 -13.84 8.69
C PHE A 268 -8.42 -14.41 9.95
N ASN A 269 -9.76 -14.30 10.04
CA ASN A 269 -10.56 -14.76 11.17
C ASN A 269 -11.79 -15.60 10.75
N PRO A 270 -11.64 -16.67 9.95
CA PRO A 270 -12.77 -17.38 9.34
C PRO A 270 -13.69 -18.11 10.32
N ARG A 271 -13.25 -18.38 11.56
CA ARG A 271 -13.97 -19.13 12.60
C ARG A 271 -14.30 -18.30 13.84
N THR A 272 -13.67 -17.15 14.00
CA THR A 272 -13.84 -16.24 15.16
C THR A 272 -15.19 -15.52 15.10
N LYS A 273 -15.68 -15.26 13.89
CA LYS A 273 -16.95 -14.62 13.61
C LYS A 273 -17.77 -15.47 12.64
N LYS A 274 -19.09 -15.28 12.65
CA LYS A 274 -19.98 -15.79 11.61
C LYS A 274 -19.99 -14.78 10.46
N TRP A 275 -19.42 -15.14 9.32
CA TRP A 275 -19.30 -14.24 8.17
C TRP A 275 -20.43 -14.42 7.15
N ASP A 276 -21.07 -15.58 7.15
CA ASP A 276 -22.01 -15.98 6.11
C ASP A 276 -23.37 -16.36 6.71
N GLY A 277 -24.45 -16.10 5.96
CA GLY A 277 -25.82 -16.45 6.32
C GLY A 277 -26.60 -15.35 7.05
N PRO A 278 -27.89 -15.59 7.35
CA PRO A 278 -28.80 -14.56 7.88
C PRO A 278 -28.50 -14.11 9.32
N LEU A 279 -27.58 -14.81 9.99
CA LEU A 279 -27.13 -14.51 11.35
C LEU A 279 -25.62 -14.23 11.37
N ALA A 280 -25.08 -13.70 10.27
CA ALA A 280 -23.71 -13.22 10.22
C ALA A 280 -23.52 -12.08 11.23
N ASP A 281 -22.37 -12.08 11.92
CA ASP A 281 -22.00 -11.02 12.85
C ASP A 281 -21.68 -9.72 12.09
N TYR A 282 -21.14 -9.85 10.87
CA TYR A 282 -20.86 -8.74 9.96
C TYR A 282 -21.22 -9.11 8.52
N THR A 283 -21.68 -8.13 7.77
CA THR A 283 -21.92 -8.23 6.32
C THR A 283 -20.91 -7.34 5.57
N PRO A 284 -20.82 -7.44 4.24
CA PRO A 284 -20.00 -6.53 3.44
C PRO A 284 -20.34 -5.04 3.64
N GLU A 285 -21.54 -4.72 4.12
CA GLU A 285 -22.07 -3.36 4.27
C GLU A 285 -22.09 -2.91 5.75
N SER A 286 -21.45 -3.65 6.66
CA SER A 286 -21.37 -3.30 8.08
C SER A 286 -20.45 -2.09 8.33
N ASP A 287 -20.97 -1.04 8.98
CA ASP A 287 -20.19 0.14 9.39
C ASP A 287 -19.29 -0.11 10.61
N ASP A 288 -19.63 -1.10 11.41
CA ASP A 288 -18.98 -1.45 12.68
C ASP A 288 -17.90 -2.55 12.53
N LEU A 289 -17.40 -2.74 11.30
CA LEU A 289 -16.27 -3.63 11.05
C LEU A 289 -15.04 -3.17 11.87
N PRO A 290 -14.39 -4.09 12.61
CA PRO A 290 -13.27 -3.75 13.47
C PRO A 290 -12.08 -3.25 12.66
N TRP A 291 -11.42 -2.20 13.15
CA TRP A 291 -10.19 -1.66 12.56
C TRP A 291 -9.03 -2.67 12.58
N CYS A 292 -8.92 -3.43 13.67
CA CYS A 292 -7.88 -4.43 13.88
C CYS A 292 -8.43 -5.68 14.57
N MET A 293 -7.78 -6.83 14.36
CA MET A 293 -8.09 -8.08 15.05
C MET A 293 -6.81 -8.89 15.32
N VAL A 294 -6.86 -9.77 16.31
CA VAL A 294 -5.86 -10.84 16.46
C VAL A 294 -6.18 -11.93 15.43
N PRO A 295 -5.24 -12.31 14.53
CA PRO A 295 -5.51 -13.31 13.51
C PRO A 295 -5.59 -14.72 14.12
N GLU A 296 -6.34 -15.63 13.50
CA GLU A 296 -6.48 -17.01 14.00
C GLU A 296 -5.23 -17.87 13.84
N LYS A 297 -4.35 -17.48 12.92
CA LYS A 297 -3.01 -18.05 12.71
C LYS A 297 -2.03 -16.90 12.47
N LYS A 298 -0.74 -17.17 12.64
CA LYS A 298 0.28 -16.21 12.21
C LYS A 298 0.16 -15.94 10.71
N ILE A 299 0.36 -14.69 10.32
CA ILE A 299 0.21 -14.21 8.94
C ILE A 299 1.56 -14.30 8.22
N THR A 300 1.57 -14.91 7.03
CA THR A 300 2.75 -14.98 6.14
C THR A 300 2.72 -13.91 5.04
N ILE A 301 3.83 -13.75 4.31
CA ILE A 301 3.89 -12.88 3.13
C ILE A 301 2.92 -13.35 2.04
N GLU A 302 2.74 -14.66 1.87
CA GLU A 302 1.78 -15.24 0.94
C GLU A 302 0.34 -14.94 1.34
N ASP A 303 0.02 -15.00 2.64
CA ASP A 303 -1.30 -14.63 3.15
C ASP A 303 -1.60 -13.14 2.84
N VAL A 304 -0.62 -12.25 3.03
CA VAL A 304 -0.72 -10.82 2.67
C VAL A 304 -0.91 -10.64 1.15
N LYS A 305 -0.12 -11.33 0.33
CA LYS A 305 -0.26 -11.27 -1.13
C LYS A 305 -1.63 -11.75 -1.56
N TYR A 306 -2.10 -12.88 -1.06
CA TYR A 306 -3.41 -13.43 -1.39
C TYR A 306 -4.52 -12.44 -1.04
N ALA A 307 -4.50 -11.93 0.19
CA ALA A 307 -5.42 -10.92 0.70
C ALA A 307 -5.48 -9.67 -0.20
N LEU A 308 -4.32 -9.12 -0.58
CA LEU A 308 -4.22 -7.95 -1.44
C LEU A 308 -4.47 -8.24 -2.94
N SER A 309 -4.63 -9.51 -3.31
CA SER A 309 -5.04 -9.96 -4.65
C SER A 309 -6.51 -10.34 -4.72
N ALA A 310 -7.22 -10.26 -3.61
CA ALA A 310 -8.56 -10.80 -3.51
C ALA A 310 -9.58 -10.01 -4.37
N HIS A 311 -10.49 -10.76 -4.97
CA HIS A 311 -11.62 -10.26 -5.72
C HIS A 311 -12.89 -10.96 -5.25
N PHE A 312 -12.99 -11.20 -3.94
CA PHE A 312 -14.13 -11.86 -3.28
C PHE A 312 -14.32 -13.35 -3.63
N GLN A 313 -13.23 -14.06 -3.93
CA GLN A 313 -13.25 -15.49 -4.25
C GLN A 313 -14.02 -16.30 -3.21
N GLY A 314 -14.85 -17.23 -3.69
CA GLY A 314 -15.67 -18.08 -2.80
C GLY A 314 -16.89 -17.36 -2.19
N THR A 315 -17.27 -16.20 -2.73
CA THR A 315 -18.50 -15.48 -2.38
C THR A 315 -19.31 -15.16 -3.65
N PRO A 316 -20.60 -14.80 -3.54
CA PRO A 316 -21.41 -14.36 -4.68
C PRO A 316 -20.91 -13.08 -5.38
N TYR A 317 -19.98 -12.35 -4.75
CA TYR A 317 -19.49 -11.05 -5.25
C TYR A 317 -18.31 -11.19 -6.21
N ASP A 318 -17.74 -12.39 -6.36
CA ASP A 318 -16.59 -12.66 -7.21
C ASP A 318 -16.89 -12.37 -8.70
N PRO A 319 -16.22 -11.40 -9.35
CA PRO A 319 -16.43 -11.10 -10.76
C PRO A 319 -16.03 -12.27 -11.68
N TYR A 320 -15.18 -13.19 -11.22
CA TYR A 320 -14.73 -14.37 -11.96
C TYR A 320 -15.48 -15.65 -11.56
N ALA A 321 -16.54 -15.56 -10.74
CA ALA A 321 -17.37 -16.72 -10.43
C ALA A 321 -17.80 -17.43 -11.72
N ALA A 322 -17.85 -18.76 -11.70
CA ALA A 322 -18.20 -19.57 -12.87
C ALA A 322 -19.55 -20.29 -12.73
N TYR A 323 -20.12 -20.27 -11.53
CA TYR A 323 -21.36 -20.96 -11.15
C TYR A 323 -21.99 -20.25 -9.96
N GLY A 324 -23.27 -20.55 -9.69
CA GLY A 324 -24.03 -19.93 -8.61
C GLY A 324 -25.05 -18.90 -9.12
N ASP A 325 -25.51 -18.04 -8.21
CA ASP A 325 -26.28 -16.85 -8.56
C ASP A 325 -25.32 -15.75 -9.02
N ASP A 326 -25.56 -15.24 -10.22
CA ASP A 326 -24.67 -14.29 -10.89
C ASP A 326 -25.09 -12.84 -10.68
N SER A 327 -26.21 -12.60 -10.00
CA SER A 327 -26.82 -11.26 -9.85
C SER A 327 -25.96 -10.26 -9.08
N MET A 328 -25.05 -10.74 -8.23
CA MET A 328 -24.18 -9.92 -7.37
C MET A 328 -22.71 -9.91 -7.81
N ARG A 329 -22.37 -10.53 -8.95
CA ARG A 329 -20.99 -10.56 -9.45
C ARG A 329 -20.49 -9.15 -9.75
N GLY A 330 -19.35 -8.79 -9.17
CA GLY A 330 -18.76 -7.47 -9.36
C GLY A 330 -19.59 -6.33 -8.76
N ALA A 331 -20.49 -6.62 -7.81
CA ALA A 331 -21.25 -5.59 -7.11
C ALA A 331 -20.36 -4.63 -6.29
N TYR A 332 -19.19 -5.12 -5.86
CA TYR A 332 -18.26 -4.38 -5.00
C TYR A 332 -16.90 -4.17 -5.68
N ARG A 333 -16.21 -3.10 -5.27
CA ARG A 333 -14.83 -2.83 -5.70
C ARG A 333 -13.90 -3.93 -5.15
N SER A 334 -13.28 -4.71 -6.04
CA SER A 334 -12.26 -5.70 -5.67
C SER A 334 -11.02 -5.07 -5.03
N ILE A 335 -10.28 -5.87 -4.26
CA ILE A 335 -8.99 -5.50 -3.64
C ILE A 335 -7.88 -5.62 -4.67
N GLY A 336 -7.71 -6.82 -5.25
CA GLY A 336 -6.95 -7.04 -6.47
C GLY A 336 -7.77 -6.51 -7.65
N ILE A 337 -7.25 -5.49 -8.33
CA ILE A 337 -8.01 -4.75 -9.34
C ILE A 337 -7.15 -4.43 -10.56
N ASN A 338 -7.79 -4.26 -11.72
CA ASN A 338 -7.14 -3.99 -13.01
C ASN A 338 -6.23 -2.74 -12.99
N ARG A 339 -6.51 -1.80 -12.11
CA ARG A 339 -5.81 -0.51 -12.00
C ARG A 339 -4.79 -0.46 -10.85
N ASN A 340 -4.47 -1.61 -10.26
CA ASN A 340 -3.30 -1.71 -9.41
C ASN A 340 -2.05 -1.44 -10.26
N ASP A 341 -1.29 -0.41 -9.90
CA ASP A 341 -0.04 -0.06 -10.56
C ASP A 341 1.11 -0.87 -9.93
N PHE A 342 1.16 -0.90 -8.59
CA PHE A 342 2.06 -1.78 -7.85
C PHE A 342 1.51 -2.19 -6.49
N LEU A 343 2.08 -3.26 -5.94
CA LEU A 343 1.99 -3.66 -4.54
C LEU A 343 3.39 -3.59 -3.94
N SER A 344 3.53 -2.97 -2.76
CA SER A 344 4.71 -3.16 -1.90
C SER A 344 4.29 -3.82 -0.59
N VAL A 345 5.08 -4.79 -0.15
CA VAL A 345 5.03 -5.43 1.17
C VAL A 345 6.41 -5.26 1.78
N ILE A 346 6.54 -4.36 2.75
CA ILE A 346 7.80 -4.17 3.46
C ILE A 346 7.81 -5.10 4.67
N GLN A 347 8.75 -6.05 4.69
CA GLN A 347 8.97 -6.98 5.78
C GLN A 347 10.20 -6.52 6.58
N MET A 348 9.96 -5.91 7.73
CA MET A 348 11.03 -5.43 8.60
C MET A 348 11.46 -6.55 9.55
N ARG A 349 12.48 -7.30 9.13
CA ARG A 349 13.12 -8.36 9.90
C ARG A 349 14.14 -7.75 10.86
N SER A 350 14.57 -8.54 11.85
CA SER A 350 15.61 -8.10 12.81
C SER A 350 16.92 -7.67 12.13
N GLU A 351 17.26 -8.32 11.02
CA GLU A 351 18.35 -7.97 10.12
C GLU A 351 17.88 -8.11 8.67
N ASN A 352 18.51 -7.35 7.76
CA ASN A 352 18.28 -7.40 6.31
C ASN A 352 16.79 -7.25 5.93
N PRO A 353 16.23 -6.03 6.00
CA PRO A 353 14.84 -5.79 5.59
C PRO A 353 14.62 -6.12 4.12
N VAL A 354 13.46 -6.71 3.83
CA VAL A 354 13.06 -7.11 2.48
C VAL A 354 11.83 -6.31 2.07
N GLU A 355 11.89 -5.69 0.90
CA GLU A 355 10.73 -5.08 0.26
C GLU A 355 10.29 -6.00 -0.88
N TRP A 356 9.10 -6.55 -0.74
CA TRP A 356 8.49 -7.38 -1.76
C TRP A 356 7.63 -6.53 -2.66
N ILE A 357 7.82 -6.61 -3.98
CA ILE A 357 7.08 -5.81 -4.94
C ILE A 357 6.35 -6.67 -5.97
N ALA A 358 5.22 -6.18 -6.45
CA ALA A 358 4.52 -6.70 -7.61
C ALA A 358 4.03 -5.53 -8.48
N PHE A 359 3.92 -5.72 -9.79
CA PHE A 359 3.36 -4.72 -10.71
C PHE A 359 2.09 -5.21 -11.37
N ALA A 360 1.24 -4.26 -11.80
CA ALA A 360 -0.06 -4.52 -12.43
C ALA A 360 -1.06 -5.27 -11.51
N SER A 361 -2.19 -5.72 -12.08
CA SER A 361 -3.28 -6.37 -11.33
C SER A 361 -2.79 -7.53 -10.47
N ASN A 362 -2.99 -7.42 -9.15
CA ASN A 362 -2.60 -8.44 -8.19
C ASN A 362 -3.25 -9.81 -8.39
N ALA A 363 -4.43 -9.87 -9.04
CA ALA A 363 -5.06 -11.13 -9.39
C ALA A 363 -4.21 -11.97 -10.37
N PHE A 364 -3.29 -11.34 -11.12
CA PHE A 364 -2.58 -11.96 -12.23
C PHE A 364 -1.06 -11.74 -12.23
N ASN A 365 -0.50 -11.13 -11.19
CA ASN A 365 0.93 -10.86 -11.07
C ASN A 365 1.61 -11.78 -10.05
N VAL A 366 2.91 -11.57 -9.84
CA VAL A 366 3.72 -12.26 -8.84
C VAL A 366 4.37 -11.27 -7.89
N LEU A 367 4.53 -11.66 -6.62
CA LEU A 367 5.23 -10.88 -5.61
C LEU A 367 6.69 -11.33 -5.56
N VAL A 368 7.63 -10.39 -5.47
CA VAL A 368 9.06 -10.65 -5.64
C VAL A 368 9.89 -9.97 -4.54
N PRO A 369 10.77 -10.68 -3.82
CA PRO A 369 11.56 -10.10 -2.73
C PRO A 369 12.81 -9.38 -3.21
N PHE A 370 13.09 -8.20 -2.65
CA PHE A 370 14.37 -7.51 -2.81
C PHE A 370 14.89 -7.01 -1.46
N TYR A 371 16.19 -7.16 -1.22
CA TYR A 371 16.86 -6.48 -0.11
C TYR A 371 16.88 -4.96 -0.36
N THR A 372 16.69 -4.19 0.71
CA THR A 372 16.56 -2.73 0.66
C THR A 372 17.84 -1.96 0.97
N ASP A 373 18.73 -2.54 1.80
CA ASP A 373 20.04 -1.97 2.13
C ASP A 373 21.06 -2.21 0.99
N VAL A 374 20.79 -1.58 -0.16
CA VAL A 374 21.55 -1.66 -1.41
C VAL A 374 21.77 -0.27 -2.00
N GLU A 375 22.78 -0.13 -2.86
CA GLU A 375 23.05 1.12 -3.59
C GLU A 375 22.30 1.21 -4.92
N GLU A 376 21.83 0.10 -5.47
CA GLU A 376 21.09 0.11 -6.73
C GLU A 376 20.10 -1.05 -6.78
N THR A 377 19.06 -0.88 -7.59
CA THR A 377 18.04 -1.89 -7.89
C THR A 377 18.27 -2.50 -9.27
N PRO A 378 17.99 -3.80 -9.49
CA PRO A 378 18.19 -4.45 -10.77
C PRO A 378 17.49 -3.73 -11.93
N ALA A 379 18.15 -3.67 -13.09
CA ALA A 379 17.64 -2.95 -14.25
C ALA A 379 16.21 -3.35 -14.64
N TYR A 380 15.88 -4.64 -14.54
CA TYR A 380 14.57 -5.17 -14.97
C TYR A 380 13.37 -4.60 -14.19
N VAL A 381 13.58 -4.11 -12.97
CA VAL A 381 12.53 -3.49 -12.13
C VAL A 381 12.66 -1.98 -12.01
N SER A 382 13.78 -1.40 -12.44
CA SER A 382 14.08 0.03 -12.33
C SER A 382 13.98 0.79 -13.66
N ASN A 383 14.04 0.10 -14.80
CA ASN A 383 14.09 0.71 -16.14
C ASN A 383 12.70 0.89 -16.81
N THR A 384 11.61 0.91 -16.04
CA THR A 384 10.26 1.15 -16.62
C THR A 384 10.24 2.49 -17.36
N ALA A 385 9.76 2.45 -18.60
CA ALA A 385 9.59 3.61 -19.48
C ALA A 385 8.11 3.90 -19.74
N ALA A 386 7.80 5.07 -20.32
CA ALA A 386 6.43 5.43 -20.69
C ALA A 386 5.83 4.51 -21.78
N ASP A 387 6.68 4.02 -22.69
CA ASP A 387 6.27 3.14 -23.77
C ASP A 387 6.16 1.69 -23.30
N VAL A 388 5.10 1.01 -23.77
CA VAL A 388 4.88 -0.43 -23.51
C VAL A 388 6.05 -1.23 -24.09
N SER A 389 6.60 -2.14 -23.29
CA SER A 389 7.74 -2.98 -23.69
C SER A 389 7.72 -4.35 -22.99
N THR A 390 8.44 -5.31 -23.55
CA THR A 390 8.74 -6.60 -22.88
C THR A 390 10.09 -6.61 -22.17
N ASP A 391 10.82 -5.49 -22.17
CA ASP A 391 12.17 -5.38 -21.61
C ASP A 391 12.19 -5.04 -20.12
N ASN A 392 11.05 -4.66 -19.53
CA ASN A 392 10.91 -4.29 -18.13
C ASN A 392 9.74 -5.00 -17.45
N PHE A 393 9.83 -5.18 -16.14
CA PHE A 393 8.90 -6.00 -15.38
C PHE A 393 7.49 -5.41 -15.29
N TYR A 394 7.37 -4.09 -15.18
CA TYR A 394 6.06 -3.42 -15.08
C TYR A 394 5.17 -3.74 -16.30
N TRP A 395 5.67 -3.49 -17.51
CA TRP A 395 4.87 -3.72 -18.72
C TRP A 395 4.66 -5.20 -19.02
N VAL A 396 5.64 -6.08 -18.76
CA VAL A 396 5.44 -7.52 -18.89
C VAL A 396 4.32 -8.00 -17.96
N SER A 397 4.32 -7.56 -16.71
CA SER A 397 3.25 -7.90 -15.74
C SER A 397 1.89 -7.38 -16.20
N ARG A 398 1.85 -6.17 -16.75
CA ARG A 398 0.63 -5.57 -17.31
C ARG A 398 0.09 -6.37 -18.50
N LEU A 399 0.96 -6.79 -19.41
CA LEU A 399 0.61 -7.60 -20.59
C LEU A 399 0.07 -8.97 -20.17
N ILE A 400 0.76 -9.64 -19.24
CA ILE A 400 0.31 -10.92 -18.66
C ILE A 400 -1.08 -10.74 -18.05
N ALA A 401 -1.27 -9.73 -17.19
CA ALA A 401 -2.54 -9.49 -16.51
C ALA A 401 -3.70 -9.24 -17.49
N ALA A 402 -3.51 -8.37 -18.48
CA ALA A 402 -4.55 -8.05 -19.45
C ALA A 402 -4.92 -9.24 -20.34
N MET A 403 -3.94 -10.02 -20.77
CA MET A 403 -4.20 -11.20 -21.62
C MET A 403 -4.79 -12.36 -20.82
N ALA A 404 -4.33 -12.57 -19.58
CA ALA A 404 -4.86 -13.60 -18.70
C ALA A 404 -6.29 -13.30 -18.29
N ASP A 405 -6.63 -12.06 -17.99
CA ASP A 405 -8.02 -11.63 -17.73
C ASP A 405 -8.94 -11.99 -18.92
N ALA A 406 -8.53 -11.63 -20.14
CA ALA A 406 -9.31 -11.91 -21.35
C ALA A 406 -9.45 -13.42 -21.65
N SER A 407 -8.51 -14.23 -21.19
CA SER A 407 -8.48 -15.69 -21.40
C SER A 407 -8.57 -16.48 -20.08
N TYR A 408 -9.22 -15.92 -19.06
CA TYR A 408 -9.14 -16.35 -17.65
C TYR A 408 -9.12 -17.87 -17.43
N LYS A 409 -10.13 -18.58 -17.95
CA LYS A 409 -10.26 -20.04 -17.78
C LYS A 409 -9.09 -20.85 -18.36
N GLY A 410 -8.49 -20.37 -19.45
CA GLY A 410 -7.35 -21.02 -20.10
C GLY A 410 -6.00 -20.58 -19.56
N SER A 411 -5.94 -19.48 -18.80
CA SER A 411 -4.68 -18.86 -18.38
C SER A 411 -4.39 -18.95 -16.88
N ILE A 412 -5.42 -19.10 -16.04
CA ILE A 412 -5.26 -19.01 -14.58
C ILE A 412 -4.25 -20.02 -14.01
N PHE A 413 -4.22 -21.25 -14.51
CA PHE A 413 -3.28 -22.27 -14.03
C PHE A 413 -1.82 -21.99 -14.42
N HIS A 414 -1.57 -21.24 -15.50
CA HIS A 414 -0.21 -20.77 -15.83
C HIS A 414 0.24 -19.72 -14.81
N LEU A 415 -0.67 -18.85 -14.38
CA LEU A 415 -0.41 -17.83 -13.36
C LEU A 415 -0.20 -18.43 -11.97
N GLU A 416 -1.00 -19.41 -11.57
CA GLU A 416 -0.83 -20.11 -10.29
C GLU A 416 0.57 -20.76 -10.21
N ARG A 417 1.01 -21.41 -11.29
CA ARG A 417 2.37 -21.98 -11.38
C ARG A 417 3.46 -20.91 -11.36
N TYR A 418 3.22 -19.79 -12.03
CA TYR A 418 4.15 -18.67 -12.06
C TYR A 418 4.32 -18.05 -10.66
N GLN A 419 3.21 -17.83 -9.96
CA GLN A 419 3.18 -17.35 -8.57
C GLN A 419 3.88 -18.32 -7.62
N GLU A 420 3.53 -19.60 -7.65
CA GLU A 420 4.14 -20.63 -6.80
C GLU A 420 5.65 -20.71 -7.01
N LYS A 421 6.09 -20.74 -8.28
CA LYS A 421 7.50 -20.85 -8.63
C LYS A 421 8.30 -19.62 -8.21
N VAL A 422 7.87 -18.40 -8.58
CA VAL A 422 8.60 -17.17 -8.25
C VAL A 422 8.66 -16.96 -6.75
N MET A 423 7.57 -17.21 -6.01
CA MET A 423 7.58 -17.11 -4.55
C MET A 423 8.53 -18.13 -3.91
N SER A 424 8.48 -19.39 -4.36
CA SER A 424 9.33 -20.46 -3.81
C SER A 424 10.82 -20.19 -4.03
N GLU A 425 11.18 -19.80 -5.26
CA GLU A 425 12.57 -19.48 -5.62
C GLU A 425 13.03 -18.18 -4.96
N GLY A 426 12.15 -17.19 -4.82
CA GLY A 426 12.43 -15.96 -4.08
C GLY A 426 12.80 -16.23 -2.62
N HIS A 427 12.02 -17.07 -1.92
CA HIS A 427 12.38 -17.54 -0.58
C HIS A 427 13.71 -18.30 -0.56
N ALA A 428 13.95 -19.17 -1.54
CA ALA A 428 15.20 -19.93 -1.62
C ALA A 428 16.43 -19.01 -1.80
N ILE A 429 16.31 -17.95 -2.62
CA ILE A 429 17.34 -16.93 -2.80
C ILE A 429 17.55 -16.17 -1.49
N ILE A 430 16.49 -15.65 -0.87
CA ILE A 430 16.58 -14.91 0.40
C ILE A 430 17.27 -15.75 1.48
N ASN A 431 16.80 -16.98 1.72
CA ASN A 431 17.39 -17.86 2.73
C ASN A 431 18.88 -18.13 2.49
N ARG A 432 19.28 -18.39 1.23
CA ARG A 432 20.69 -18.64 0.90
C ARG A 432 21.55 -17.40 1.13
N TYR A 433 21.07 -16.22 0.76
CA TYR A 433 21.85 -15.00 0.95
C TYR A 433 21.85 -14.52 2.40
N ASP A 434 20.79 -14.76 3.18
CA ASP A 434 20.81 -14.56 4.62
C ASP A 434 21.90 -15.43 5.28
N ASP A 435 22.03 -16.70 4.89
CA ASP A 435 23.09 -17.60 5.36
C ASP A 435 24.51 -17.15 4.99
N LEU A 436 24.67 -16.40 3.89
CA LEU A 436 25.93 -15.80 3.47
C LEU A 436 26.21 -14.52 4.25
N LEU A 437 25.19 -13.66 4.39
CA LEU A 437 25.26 -12.40 5.13
C LEU A 437 25.60 -12.64 6.61
N ALA A 438 25.02 -13.66 7.24
CA ALA A 438 25.31 -14.05 8.62
C ALA A 438 26.78 -14.48 8.86
N LYS A 439 27.52 -14.84 7.79
CA LYS A 439 28.93 -15.23 7.84
C LYS A 439 29.87 -14.11 7.39
N GLU A 440 29.34 -13.02 6.85
CA GLU A 440 30.10 -11.89 6.36
C GLU A 440 30.06 -10.75 7.38
N SER A 441 31.21 -10.14 7.62
CA SER A 441 31.38 -9.05 8.61
C SER A 441 31.83 -7.74 7.98
N ASP A 442 32.35 -7.74 6.75
CA ASP A 442 32.65 -6.52 6.00
C ASP A 442 31.35 -5.91 5.48
N PRO A 443 30.94 -4.70 5.92
CA PRO A 443 29.71 -4.06 5.46
C PRO A 443 29.66 -3.90 3.94
N LYS A 444 30.79 -3.62 3.29
CA LYS A 444 30.83 -3.49 1.83
C LYS A 444 30.59 -4.82 1.12
N ALA A 445 31.06 -5.92 1.70
CA ALA A 445 30.78 -7.25 1.19
C ALA A 445 29.32 -7.64 1.42
N GLN A 446 28.72 -7.28 2.55
CA GLN A 446 27.30 -7.48 2.80
C GLN A 446 26.42 -6.74 1.78
N THR A 447 26.71 -5.47 1.49
CA THR A 447 26.00 -4.72 0.43
C THR A 447 26.11 -5.40 -0.93
N ARG A 448 27.32 -5.87 -1.31
CA ARG A 448 27.51 -6.62 -2.56
C ARG A 448 26.71 -7.91 -2.61
N LEU A 449 26.64 -8.65 -1.49
CA LEU A 449 25.84 -9.89 -1.41
C LEU A 449 24.34 -9.60 -1.60
N ARG A 450 23.81 -8.54 -0.98
CA ARG A 450 22.41 -8.11 -1.18
C ARG A 450 22.12 -7.72 -2.63
N GLN A 451 23.03 -6.97 -3.27
CA GLN A 451 22.90 -6.61 -4.69
C GLN A 451 22.96 -7.86 -5.60
N GLN A 452 23.85 -8.81 -5.31
CA GLN A 452 23.92 -10.08 -6.04
C GLN A 452 22.63 -10.89 -5.92
N ALA A 453 22.05 -10.96 -4.71
CA ALA A 453 20.76 -11.61 -4.49
C ALA A 453 19.64 -10.96 -5.31
N ASN A 454 19.57 -9.63 -5.28
CA ASN A 454 18.58 -8.87 -6.03
C ASN A 454 18.71 -9.08 -7.54
N GLU A 455 19.94 -9.08 -8.08
CA GLU A 455 20.18 -9.32 -9.50
C GLU A 455 19.85 -10.76 -9.91
N GLU A 456 20.20 -11.74 -9.08
CA GLU A 456 19.83 -13.14 -9.30
C GLU A 456 18.30 -13.34 -9.33
N MET A 457 17.58 -12.70 -8.39
CA MET A 457 16.12 -12.69 -8.36
C MET A 457 15.54 -12.03 -9.62
N ALA A 458 16.08 -10.89 -10.06
CA ALA A 458 15.62 -10.20 -11.27
C ALA A 458 15.83 -11.03 -12.55
N GLN A 459 16.93 -11.77 -12.64
CA GLN A 459 17.20 -12.66 -13.78
C GLN A 459 16.22 -13.84 -13.83
N LEU A 460 15.94 -14.46 -12.67
CA LEU A 460 14.92 -15.50 -12.55
C LEU A 460 13.55 -14.96 -12.95
N LEU A 461 13.17 -13.82 -12.38
CA LEU A 461 11.91 -13.15 -12.66
C LEU A 461 11.74 -12.87 -14.15
N LYS A 462 12.75 -12.29 -14.81
CA LYS A 462 12.70 -11.99 -16.25
C LYS A 462 12.44 -13.23 -17.09
N LYS A 463 13.09 -14.35 -16.77
CA LYS A 463 12.91 -15.62 -17.48
C LYS A 463 11.52 -16.19 -17.29
N ASP A 464 11.03 -16.23 -16.06
CA ASP A 464 9.73 -16.80 -15.73
C ASP A 464 8.58 -15.92 -16.23
N ALA A 465 8.70 -14.60 -16.12
CA ALA A 465 7.76 -13.65 -16.70
C ALA A 465 7.65 -13.81 -18.23
N ALA A 466 8.78 -13.95 -18.93
CA ALA A 466 8.77 -14.20 -20.38
C ALA A 466 8.09 -15.53 -20.74
N THR A 467 8.32 -16.58 -19.94
CA THR A 467 7.69 -17.89 -20.13
C THR A 467 6.16 -17.80 -19.95
N THR A 468 5.71 -17.15 -18.89
CA THR A 468 4.28 -16.95 -18.62
C THR A 468 3.62 -16.07 -19.66
N LEU A 469 4.31 -15.01 -20.13
CA LEU A 469 3.82 -14.17 -21.21
C LEU A 469 3.57 -14.97 -22.49
N ASP A 470 4.51 -15.84 -22.87
CA ASP A 470 4.37 -16.75 -24.02
C ASP A 470 3.16 -17.69 -23.87
N GLN A 471 3.02 -18.32 -22.70
CA GLN A 471 1.91 -19.23 -22.39
C GLN A 471 0.56 -18.54 -22.47
N VAL A 472 0.40 -17.40 -21.81
CA VAL A 472 -0.87 -16.65 -21.78
C VAL A 472 -1.20 -16.09 -23.16
N LEU A 473 -0.21 -15.58 -23.90
CA LEU A 473 -0.39 -15.13 -25.28
C LEU A 473 -0.87 -16.27 -26.17
N PHE A 474 -0.29 -17.47 -26.03
CA PHE A 474 -0.73 -18.67 -26.75
C PHE A 474 -2.19 -19.02 -26.45
N GLU A 475 -2.58 -19.07 -25.17
CA GLU A 475 -3.97 -19.37 -24.77
C GLU A 475 -4.95 -18.35 -25.35
N LEU A 476 -4.66 -17.06 -25.24
CA LEU A 476 -5.49 -15.99 -25.78
C LEU A 476 -5.58 -16.05 -27.32
N SER A 477 -4.47 -16.35 -28.00
CA SER A 477 -4.44 -16.45 -29.47
C SER A 477 -5.34 -17.57 -29.99
N ASN A 478 -5.41 -18.69 -29.28
CA ASN A 478 -6.29 -19.81 -29.64
C ASN A 478 -7.78 -19.48 -29.47
N GLN A 479 -8.12 -18.45 -28.70
CA GLN A 479 -9.49 -17.98 -28.49
C GLN A 479 -9.93 -16.92 -29.50
N MET A 480 -9.07 -16.54 -30.46
CA MET A 480 -9.42 -15.54 -31.46
C MET A 480 -10.59 -15.99 -32.34
N LYS A 481 -11.54 -15.09 -32.55
CA LYS A 481 -12.79 -15.38 -33.29
C LYS A 481 -12.59 -15.74 -34.77
N ASN A 482 -11.42 -15.45 -35.35
CA ASN A 482 -11.06 -15.77 -36.72
C ASN A 482 -10.38 -17.15 -36.84
N CYS A 483 -10.70 -18.10 -35.96
CA CYS A 483 -10.23 -19.47 -36.05
C CYS A 483 -11.15 -20.34 -36.92
N TYR A 484 -10.59 -21.28 -37.68
CA TYR A 484 -11.32 -22.39 -38.31
C TYR A 484 -10.48 -23.66 -38.17
N ALA A 485 -10.90 -24.57 -37.30
CA ALA A 485 -10.21 -25.84 -37.10
C ALA A 485 -10.89 -26.94 -37.94
N ARG A 486 -10.22 -27.34 -39.02
CA ARG A 486 -10.52 -28.60 -39.70
C ARG A 486 -9.54 -29.62 -39.12
N SER A 487 -10.05 -30.63 -38.41
CA SER A 487 -9.22 -31.69 -37.84
C SER A 487 -8.73 -32.59 -38.97
N ASP A 488 -7.71 -32.12 -39.69
CA ASP A 488 -7.03 -32.88 -40.74
C ASP A 488 -5.83 -33.60 -40.09
N ALA A 489 -6.12 -34.63 -39.29
CA ALA A 489 -5.19 -35.67 -38.82
C ALA A 489 -5.99 -36.84 -38.23
#